data_AF-A0A4Q1ITJ5-F1
#
_entry.id   AF-A0A4Q1ITJ5-F1
#
_cell.length_a   1.000
_cell.length_b   1.000
_cell.length_c   1.000
_cell.angle_alpha   90.00
_cell.angle_beta   90.00
_cell.angle_gamma   90.00
#
_symmetry.space_group_name_H-M   'P 1'
#
loop_
_entity.id
_entity.type
_entity.pdbx_description
1 polymer ?
#
loop_
_entity_poly.entity_id
_entity_poly.type
_entity_poly.pdbx_seq_one_letter_code
_entity_poly.pdbx_strand_id
1 'polypeptide(L)'
;MNKLLLTLILLCCFNNLFAQVFTAENGNFMDLKKKKIKLYIENSTYSGTFQNFTSKRDKKEYFIFTYFSRTVIFSIDKPLNSIQDNTKNIGLECVRVLHATAVDSIIKTIHKNGINSLKDYIVVYESEKFTTPMRNNLVL
;
A
#
# COMPACT_ATOMS: atom_id res chain seq x y z
N MET A 1 -18.28 -39.35 -6.46
CA MET A 1 -17.77 -38.40 -5.46
C MET A 1 -17.57 -37.04 -6.14
N ASN A 2 -18.34 -36.03 -5.72
CA ASN A 2 -18.55 -34.77 -6.42
C ASN A 2 -17.24 -33.98 -6.63
N LYS A 3 -16.81 -33.82 -7.88
CA LYS A 3 -15.75 -32.86 -8.28
C LYS A 3 -16.05 -31.44 -7.75
N LEU A 4 -17.34 -31.09 -7.65
CA LEU A 4 -17.82 -29.83 -7.10
C LEU A 4 -17.42 -29.60 -5.63
N LEU A 5 -17.40 -30.67 -4.82
CA LEU A 5 -17.06 -30.59 -3.40
C LEU A 5 -15.56 -30.34 -3.20
N LEU A 6 -14.72 -30.91 -4.08
CA LEU A 6 -13.26 -30.72 -4.05
C LEU A 6 -12.88 -29.26 -4.41
N THR A 7 -13.58 -28.66 -5.40
CA THR A 7 -13.40 -27.24 -5.73
C THR A 7 -13.84 -26.30 -4.61
N LEU A 8 -14.91 -26.63 -3.88
CA LEU A 8 -15.39 -25.80 -2.75
C LEU A 8 -14.42 -25.84 -1.56
N ILE A 9 -13.85 -27.02 -1.26
CA ILE A 9 -12.85 -27.18 -0.19
C ILE A 9 -11.55 -26.45 -0.55
N LEU A 10 -11.10 -26.51 -1.82
CA LEU A 10 -9.96 -25.71 -2.27
C LEU A 10 -10.23 -24.20 -2.18
N LEU A 11 -11.45 -23.73 -2.48
CA LEU A 11 -11.80 -22.31 -2.34
C LEU A 11 -11.79 -21.84 -0.88
N CYS A 12 -12.20 -22.68 0.07
CA CYS A 12 -12.23 -22.32 1.49
C CYS A 12 -10.83 -22.20 2.12
N CYS A 13 -9.82 -22.90 1.58
CA CYS A 13 -8.45 -22.81 2.08
C CYS A 13 -7.73 -21.50 1.72
N PHE A 14 -8.23 -20.70 0.77
CA PHE A 14 -7.62 -19.41 0.41
C PHE A 14 -8.10 -18.22 1.25
N ASN A 15 -9.07 -18.40 2.15
CA ASN A 15 -9.67 -17.31 2.93
C ASN A 15 -8.90 -16.91 4.20
N ASN A 16 -7.70 -17.43 4.41
CA ASN A 16 -6.87 -17.08 5.57
C ASN A 16 -5.54 -16.40 5.19
N LEU A 17 -5.52 -15.53 4.16
CA LEU A 17 -4.40 -14.61 4.00
C LEU A 17 -4.52 -13.39 4.93
N PHE A 18 -4.22 -13.68 6.20
CA PHE A 18 -3.37 -12.93 7.14
C PHE A 18 -3.79 -11.53 7.65
N ALA A 19 -3.96 -11.46 8.97
CA ALA A 19 -3.95 -10.21 9.73
C ALA A 19 -2.50 -9.82 10.00
N GLN A 20 -1.92 -8.90 9.23
CA GLN A 20 -0.56 -8.44 9.48
C GLN A 20 -0.53 -6.95 9.77
N VAL A 21 0.08 -6.63 10.91
CA VAL A 21 0.23 -5.28 11.43
C VAL A 21 1.71 -4.97 11.52
N PHE A 22 2.14 -4.00 10.73
CA PHE A 22 3.51 -3.52 10.70
C PHE A 22 3.60 -2.17 11.38
N THR A 23 4.63 -1.97 12.20
CA THR A 23 4.93 -0.67 12.84
C THR A 23 6.40 -0.32 12.70
N ALA A 24 6.69 0.98 12.65
CA ALA A 24 8.05 1.51 12.73
C ALA A 24 8.22 2.39 13.98
N GLU A 25 9.48 2.63 14.35
CA GLU A 25 9.84 3.41 15.56
C GLU A 25 9.34 4.86 15.50
N ASN A 26 9.23 5.44 14.31
CA ASN A 26 8.70 6.79 14.10
C ASN A 26 7.16 6.87 14.19
N GLY A 27 6.48 5.79 14.58
CA GLY A 27 5.02 5.74 14.70
C GLY A 27 4.28 5.49 13.38
N ASN A 28 4.99 5.20 12.29
CA ASN A 28 4.36 4.67 11.06
C ASN A 28 3.73 3.31 11.34
N PHE A 29 2.57 3.08 10.74
CA PHE A 29 1.76 1.90 10.97
C PHE A 29 1.02 1.49 9.70
N MET A 30 0.95 0.19 9.43
CA MET A 30 0.20 -0.40 8.33
C MET A 30 -0.50 -1.68 8.80
N ASP A 31 -1.81 -1.75 8.64
CA ASP A 31 -2.63 -2.94 8.88
C ASP A 31 -3.20 -3.41 7.54
N LEU A 32 -2.66 -4.52 7.04
CA LEU A 32 -3.03 -5.08 5.73
C LEU A 32 -4.46 -5.62 5.72
N LYS A 33 -4.95 -6.14 6.84
CA LYS A 33 -6.29 -6.74 6.95
C LYS A 33 -7.37 -5.68 7.00
N LYS A 34 -7.16 -4.62 7.78
CA LYS A 34 -8.09 -3.48 7.85
C LYS A 34 -7.87 -2.47 6.72
N LYS A 35 -6.83 -2.68 5.90
CA LYS A 35 -6.35 -1.73 4.88
C LYS A 35 -6.12 -0.33 5.45
N LYS A 36 -5.65 -0.25 6.70
CA LYS A 36 -5.42 1.02 7.39
C LYS A 36 -3.96 1.37 7.37
N ILE A 37 -3.67 2.66 7.24
CA ILE A 37 -2.30 3.16 7.29
C ILE A 37 -2.22 4.49 8.04
N LYS A 38 -1.08 4.71 8.68
CA LYS A 38 -0.66 5.99 9.25
C LYS A 38 0.80 6.22 8.87
N LEU A 39 1.07 7.32 8.19
CA LEU A 39 2.40 7.74 7.76
C LEU A 39 2.71 9.11 8.36
N TYR A 40 3.83 9.17 9.07
CA TYR A 40 4.53 10.36 9.47
C TYR A 40 5.55 10.70 8.39
N ILE A 41 5.31 11.81 7.69
CA ILE A 41 6.15 12.29 6.59
C ILE A 41 6.52 13.73 6.92
N GLU A 42 7.82 13.99 7.07
CA GLU A 42 8.37 15.25 7.56
C GLU A 42 7.75 15.67 8.90
N ASN A 43 6.79 16.59 8.89
CA ASN A 43 6.11 17.14 10.07
C ASN A 43 4.59 16.95 10.01
N SER A 44 4.12 16.06 9.13
CA SER A 44 2.70 15.82 8.91
C SER A 44 2.36 14.35 9.13
N THR A 45 1.22 14.12 9.77
CA THR A 45 0.65 12.78 9.91
C THR A 45 -0.48 12.62 8.91
N TYR A 46 -0.36 11.62 8.05
CA TYR A 46 -1.39 11.21 7.10
C TYR A 46 -1.94 9.86 7.55
N SER A 47 -3.25 9.71 7.62
CA SER A 47 -3.87 8.43 7.94
C SER A 47 -5.11 8.19 7.11
N GLY A 48 -5.41 6.92 6.84
CA GLY A 48 -6.56 6.59 6.02
C GLY A 48 -6.69 5.10 5.73
N THR A 49 -7.72 4.78 4.95
CA THR A 49 -7.87 3.46 4.34
C THR A 49 -7.24 3.50 2.95
N PHE A 50 -6.34 2.56 2.66
CA PHE A 50 -5.66 2.50 1.38
C PHE A 50 -6.27 1.46 0.44
N GLN A 51 -6.04 1.67 -0.85
CA GLN A 51 -6.21 0.66 -1.89
C GLN A 51 -4.90 0.43 -2.63
N ASN A 52 -4.69 -0.78 -3.15
CA ASN A 52 -3.52 -1.12 -3.95
C ASN A 52 -3.91 -1.31 -5.42
N PHE A 53 -2.97 -1.01 -6.32
CA PHE A 53 -3.12 -1.23 -7.76
C PHE A 53 -1.75 -1.44 -8.40
N THR A 54 -1.70 -2.22 -9.48
CA THR A 54 -0.47 -2.40 -10.26
C THR A 54 -0.50 -1.50 -11.48
N SER A 55 0.46 -0.59 -11.58
CA SER A 55 0.62 0.28 -12.75
C SER A 55 0.78 -0.55 -14.02
N LYS A 56 0.05 -0.18 -15.08
CA LYS A 56 0.14 -0.90 -16.37
C LYS A 56 1.42 -0.54 -17.11
N ARG A 57 1.99 0.64 -16.84
CA ARG A 57 3.15 1.21 -17.52
C ARG A 57 4.47 0.65 -16.99
N ASP A 58 4.70 0.75 -15.68
CA ASP A 58 5.96 0.37 -15.04
C ASP A 58 5.88 -0.97 -14.27
N LYS A 59 4.70 -1.60 -14.23
CA LYS A 59 4.43 -2.88 -13.55
C LYS A 59 4.69 -2.88 -12.04
N LYS A 60 4.85 -1.70 -11.42
CA LYS A 60 5.02 -1.58 -9.97
C LYS A 60 3.67 -1.61 -9.26
N GLU A 61 3.64 -2.23 -8.07
CA GLU A 61 2.51 -2.17 -7.15
C GLU A 61 2.58 -0.89 -6.33
N TYR A 62 1.51 -0.12 -6.38
CA TYR A 62 1.33 1.12 -5.64
C TYR A 62 0.14 1.00 -4.70
N PHE A 63 0.20 1.79 -3.64
CA PHE A 63 -0.84 1.94 -2.65
C PHE A 63 -1.20 3.42 -2.56
N ILE A 64 -2.48 3.70 -2.39
CA ILE A 64 -3.01 5.06 -2.46
C ILE A 64 -4.13 5.27 -1.46
N PHE A 65 -4.13 6.41 -0.81
CA PHE A 65 -5.22 6.85 0.07
C PHE A 65 -5.33 8.37 0.07
N THR A 66 -6.47 8.86 0.55
CA THR A 66 -6.73 10.29 0.75
C THR A 66 -6.77 10.63 2.23
N TYR A 67 -6.24 11.79 2.59
CA TYR A 67 -6.39 12.43 3.89
C TYR A 67 -6.67 13.91 3.68
N PHE A 68 -7.87 14.38 4.05
CA PHE A 68 -8.38 15.70 3.67
C PHE A 68 -8.22 15.97 2.15
N SER A 69 -7.58 17.08 1.78
CA SER A 69 -7.32 17.50 0.40
C SER A 69 -6.03 16.91 -0.19
N ARG A 70 -5.45 15.89 0.45
CA ARG A 70 -4.19 15.27 0.03
C ARG A 70 -4.40 13.82 -0.39
N THR A 71 -3.73 13.42 -1.45
CA THR A 71 -3.61 12.02 -1.87
C THR A 71 -2.17 11.58 -1.64
N VAL A 72 -1.99 10.48 -0.91
CA VAL A 72 -0.69 9.90 -0.60
C VAL A 72 -0.53 8.62 -1.41
N ILE A 73 0.59 8.51 -2.11
CA ILE A 73 0.97 7.34 -2.91
C ILE A 73 2.25 6.76 -2.32
N PHE A 74 2.25 5.46 -2.09
CA PHE A 74 3.38 4.74 -1.52
C PHE A 74 3.55 3.36 -2.19
N SER A 75 4.71 2.75 -2.00
CA SER A 75 5.00 1.37 -2.36
C SER A 75 5.56 0.64 -1.16
N ILE A 76 5.61 -0.69 -1.25
CA ILE A 76 6.33 -1.54 -0.31
C ILE A 76 7.35 -2.38 -1.07
N ASP A 77 8.42 -2.78 -0.40
CA ASP A 77 9.56 -3.50 -0.98
C ASP A 77 9.24 -4.95 -1.40
N LYS A 78 8.06 -5.46 -1.01
CA LYS A 78 7.61 -6.83 -1.27
C LYS A 78 6.21 -6.83 -1.88
N PRO A 79 5.93 -7.62 -2.92
CA PRO A 79 4.59 -7.78 -3.46
C PRO A 79 3.58 -8.22 -2.41
N LEU A 80 2.37 -7.68 -2.41
CA LEU A 80 1.35 -7.98 -1.39
C LEU A 80 1.07 -9.48 -1.26
N ASN A 81 1.09 -10.23 -2.37
CA ASN A 81 0.85 -11.67 -2.40
C ASN A 81 2.00 -12.52 -1.79
N SER A 82 3.17 -11.94 -1.58
CA SER A 82 4.34 -12.60 -0.96
C SER A 82 4.37 -12.45 0.56
N ILE A 83 3.48 -11.62 1.12
CA ILE A 83 3.46 -11.25 2.52
C ILE A 83 2.61 -12.28 3.29
N GLN A 84 3.28 -13.17 4.01
CA GLN A 84 2.70 -14.26 4.81
C GLN A 84 2.73 -13.97 6.31
N ASP A 85 1.99 -14.71 7.15
CA ASP A 85 1.94 -14.49 8.62
C ASP A 85 3.32 -14.40 9.28
N ASN A 86 4.31 -15.17 8.80
CA ASN A 86 5.66 -15.18 9.32
C ASN A 86 6.56 -14.05 8.76
N THR A 87 6.01 -13.13 7.96
CA THR A 87 6.75 -12.00 7.41
C THR A 87 7.13 -11.06 8.54
N LYS A 88 8.43 -11.00 8.84
CA LYS A 88 8.96 -10.21 9.94
C LYS A 88 9.01 -8.72 9.64
N ASN A 89 9.32 -8.37 8.40
CA ASN A 89 9.59 -6.98 8.01
C ASN A 89 9.06 -6.64 6.62
N ILE A 90 8.77 -5.36 6.42
CA ILE A 90 8.55 -4.72 5.13
C ILE A 90 9.27 -3.38 5.12
N GLY A 91 9.73 -2.94 3.96
CA GLY A 91 10.14 -1.58 3.69
C GLY A 91 8.98 -0.81 3.09
N LEU A 92 8.62 0.32 3.69
CA LEU A 92 7.60 1.23 3.14
C LEU A 92 8.26 2.43 2.48
N GLU A 93 7.87 2.70 1.25
CA GLU A 93 8.38 3.79 0.44
C GLU A 93 7.30 4.82 0.15
N CYS A 94 7.39 6.02 0.73
CA CYS A 94 6.51 7.10 0.31
C CYS A 94 6.98 7.64 -1.04
N VAL A 95 6.11 7.57 -2.05
CA VAL A 95 6.45 7.93 -3.43
C VAL A 95 6.10 9.40 -3.67
N ARG A 96 4.84 9.79 -3.41
CA ARG A 96 4.33 11.15 -3.65
C ARG A 96 3.22 11.51 -2.67
N VAL A 97 3.12 12.79 -2.31
CA VAL A 97 1.91 13.39 -1.72
C VAL A 97 1.44 14.52 -2.64
N LEU A 98 0.18 14.47 -3.07
CA LEU A 98 -0.42 15.41 -4.01
C LEU A 98 -1.52 16.23 -3.32
N HIS A 99 -1.69 17.51 -3.69
CA HIS A 99 -2.89 18.28 -3.36
C HIS A 99 -4.04 17.94 -4.33
N ALA A 100 -4.62 16.76 -4.14
CA ALA A 100 -5.76 16.27 -4.90
C ALA A 100 -6.49 15.21 -4.09
N THR A 101 -7.77 15.00 -4.39
CA THR A 101 -8.59 13.93 -3.78
C THR A 101 -9.15 12.95 -4.83
N ALA A 102 -8.94 13.23 -6.13
CA ALA A 102 -9.48 12.45 -7.24
C ALA A 102 -8.67 11.17 -7.50
N VAL A 103 -8.76 10.21 -6.57
CA VAL A 103 -8.00 8.95 -6.57
C VAL A 103 -8.13 8.19 -7.90
N ASP A 104 -9.34 8.03 -8.44
CA ASP A 104 -9.56 7.30 -9.70
C ASP A 104 -8.86 7.96 -10.89
N SER A 105 -8.83 9.29 -10.93
CA SER A 105 -8.15 10.06 -11.98
C SER A 105 -6.64 9.89 -11.88
N ILE A 106 -6.10 9.92 -10.66
CA ILE A 106 -4.68 9.71 -10.38
C ILE A 106 -4.26 8.29 -10.78
N ILE A 107 -5.04 7.27 -10.38
CA ILE A 107 -4.79 5.87 -10.77
C ILE A 107 -4.81 5.69 -12.29
N LYS A 108 -5.81 6.26 -12.97
CA LYS A 108 -5.89 6.23 -14.45
C LYS A 108 -4.66 6.87 -15.09
N THR A 109 -4.19 7.99 -14.54
CA THR A 109 -2.99 8.69 -15.00
C THR A 109 -1.75 7.83 -14.84
N ILE A 110 -1.53 7.23 -13.67
CA ILE A 110 -0.39 6.34 -13.41
C ILE A 110 -0.44 5.11 -14.32
N HIS A 111 -1.61 4.48 -14.50
CA HIS A 111 -1.73 3.33 -15.39
C HIS A 111 -1.32 3.66 -16.83
N LYS A 112 -1.72 4.84 -17.34
CA LYS A 112 -1.43 5.25 -18.73
C LYS A 112 0.01 5.71 -18.91
N ASN A 113 0.48 6.57 -17.99
CA ASN A 113 1.66 7.40 -18.20
C ASN A 113 2.80 7.12 -17.20
N GLY A 114 2.56 6.27 -16.20
CA GLY A 114 3.52 5.96 -15.12
C GLY A 114 3.52 6.99 -14.00
N ILE A 115 4.22 6.69 -12.90
CA ILE A 115 4.23 7.56 -11.72
C ILE A 115 4.83 8.95 -11.97
N ASN A 116 5.79 9.05 -12.91
CA ASN A 116 6.49 10.30 -13.21
C ASN A 116 5.60 11.37 -13.88
N SER A 117 4.44 10.98 -14.43
CA SER A 117 3.48 11.95 -14.99
C SER A 117 2.69 12.70 -13.92
N LEU A 118 2.84 12.35 -12.64
CA LEU A 118 2.18 13.06 -11.55
C LEU A 118 2.81 14.42 -11.22
N LYS A 119 3.92 14.77 -11.87
CA LYS A 119 4.55 16.10 -11.76
C LYS A 119 3.63 17.25 -12.19
N ASP A 120 2.57 16.95 -12.95
CA ASP A 120 1.58 17.92 -13.40
C ASP A 120 0.55 18.28 -12.31
N TYR A 121 0.57 17.58 -11.17
CA TYR A 121 -0.21 17.91 -9.98
C TYR A 121 0.59 18.80 -9.03
N ILE A 122 -0.10 19.51 -8.12
CA ILE A 122 0.59 20.20 -7.00
C ILE A 122 1.17 19.14 -6.07
N VAL A 123 2.48 18.94 -6.15
CA VAL A 123 3.24 18.01 -5.30
C VAL A 123 3.56 18.68 -3.98
N VAL A 124 3.14 18.06 -2.89
CA VAL A 124 3.41 18.49 -1.51
C VAL A 124 4.69 17.87 -0.99
N TYR A 125 4.92 16.62 -1.38
CA TYR A 125 6.08 15.85 -1.01
C TYR A 125 6.42 14.88 -2.14
N GLU A 126 7.70 14.80 -2.45
CA GLU A 126 8.30 13.81 -3.32
C GLU A 126 9.56 13.32 -2.64
N SER A 127 9.65 12.01 -2.43
CA SER A 127 10.91 11.40 -1.98
C SER A 127 11.54 10.64 -3.12
N GLU A 128 12.85 10.84 -3.30
CA GLU A 128 13.61 10.03 -4.24
C GLU A 128 13.91 8.62 -3.71
N LYS A 129 13.84 8.37 -2.39
CA LYS A 129 14.06 7.06 -1.71
C LYS A 129 13.87 7.18 -0.18
N PHE A 130 12.66 7.39 0.31
CA PHE A 130 12.37 7.26 1.74
C PHE A 130 11.88 5.85 2.04
N THR A 131 12.76 4.96 2.48
CA THR A 131 12.36 3.62 2.93
C THR A 131 12.29 3.60 4.46
N THR A 132 11.08 3.47 5.01
CA THR A 132 10.89 3.21 6.45
C THR A 132 10.79 1.70 6.66
N PRO A 133 11.74 1.07 7.39
CA PRO A 133 11.58 -0.32 7.79
C PRO A 133 10.47 -0.45 8.81
N MET A 134 9.56 -1.40 8.60
CA MET A 134 8.46 -1.70 9.50
C MET A 134 8.53 -3.17 9.94
N ARG A 135 8.23 -3.44 11.21
CA ARG A 135 8.26 -4.78 11.81
C ARG A 135 6.86 -5.29 12.09
N ASN A 136 6.63 -6.58 11.88
CA ASN A 136 5.38 -7.23 12.20
C ASN A 136 5.29 -7.49 13.71
N ASN A 137 4.28 -6.94 14.37
CA ASN A 137 4.12 -7.08 15.82
C ASN A 137 3.60 -8.46 16.26
N LEU A 138 3.17 -9.30 15.32
CA LEU A 138 2.61 -10.62 15.59
C LEU A 138 3.66 -11.74 15.50
N VAL A 139 4.85 -11.43 14.99
CA VAL A 139 5.97 -12.38 14.87
C VAL A 139 7.06 -11.91 15.81
N LEU A 140 7.02 -12.42 17.06
CA LEU A 140 8.08 -12.27 18.06
C LEU A 140 9.27 -13.18 17.73
#